data_AF-A0A081PQ67-F1
#
_entry.id   AF-A0A081PQ67-F1
#
_cell.length_a   1.000
_cell.length_b   1.000
_cell.length_c   1.000
_cell.angle_alpha   90.00
_cell.angle_beta   90.00
_cell.angle_gamma   90.00
#
_symmetry.space_group_name_H-M   'P 1'
#
loop_
_entity.id
_entity.type
_entity.pdbx_description
1 polymer ?
#
loop_
_entity_poly.entity_id
_entity_poly.type
_entity_poly.pdbx_seq_one_letter_code
_entity_poly.pdbx_strand_id
1 'polypeptide(L)'
;MKEKDIQRETSQIVEDVLEKANLKQGSIFVLGLSSSEVIGGQIGKESSQEIGEIIVKTILDILEEKGIHLAVQGCEHVNRALVVERQVAEQFGLEIVSVLPTLHAGGSGQLAAFKFMQDPVEVEFIKAHAGLDIGDTAIGMHVKHVQVPIRPLLREIGHAHVTALACRPKLIGGARAHYPQDSIRKS
;
A
#
# COMPACT_ATOMS: atom_id res chain seq x y z
N MET A 1 4.80 22.11 6.45
CA MET A 1 5.30 20.77 6.83
C MET A 1 6.61 20.54 6.09
N LYS A 2 7.63 19.94 6.70
CA LYS A 2 8.92 19.72 6.01
C LYS A 2 8.91 18.33 5.38
N GLU A 3 9.43 18.19 4.16
CA GLU A 3 9.57 16.90 3.45
C GLU A 3 10.23 15.81 4.31
N LYS A 4 11.23 16.19 5.12
CA LYS A 4 11.91 15.30 6.05
C LYS A 4 11.00 14.70 7.12
N ASP A 5 9.94 15.41 7.52
CA ASP A 5 8.97 14.91 8.48
C ASP A 5 8.11 13.83 7.83
N ILE A 6 7.62 14.06 6.61
CA ILE A 6 6.82 13.09 5.83
C ILE A 6 7.62 11.81 5.59
N GLN A 7 8.89 11.92 5.18
CA GLN A 7 9.77 10.77 5.00
C GLN A 7 9.91 9.97 6.30
N ARG A 8 10.23 10.66 7.41
CA ARG A 8 10.42 10.02 8.72
C ARG A 8 9.16 9.32 9.21
N GLU A 9 8.01 9.99 9.12
CA GLU A 9 6.71 9.43 9.52
C GLU A 9 6.35 8.21 8.67
N THR A 10 6.57 8.30 7.35
CA THR A 10 6.38 7.19 6.41
C THR A 10 7.24 5.99 6.81
N SER A 11 8.55 6.18 7.04
CA SER A 11 9.44 5.09 7.47
C SER A 11 8.96 4.45 8.76
N GLN A 12 8.64 5.26 9.79
CA GLN A 12 8.20 4.76 11.10
C GLN A 12 6.92 3.94 11.02
N ILE A 13 5.93 4.39 10.24
CA ILE A 13 4.67 3.69 10.04
C ILE A 13 4.90 2.38 9.28
N VAL A 14 5.67 2.41 8.20
CA VAL A 14 5.88 1.25 7.33
C VAL A 14 6.63 0.16 8.07
N GLU A 15 7.72 0.48 8.76
CA GLU A 15 8.47 -0.48 9.57
C GLU A 15 7.58 -1.15 10.64
N ASP A 16 6.78 -0.36 11.35
CA ASP A 16 5.86 -0.85 12.38
C ASP A 16 4.74 -1.74 11.81
N VAL A 17 4.17 -1.36 10.67
CA VAL A 17 3.17 -2.17 9.98
C VAL A 17 3.79 -3.48 9.50
N LEU A 18 5.01 -3.47 8.95
CA LEU A 18 5.71 -4.67 8.50
C LEU A 18 6.02 -5.63 9.65
N GLU A 19 6.46 -5.10 10.80
CA GLU A 19 6.69 -5.89 12.01
C GLU A 19 5.40 -6.56 12.48
N LYS A 20 4.32 -5.77 12.64
CA LYS A 20 3.02 -6.27 13.11
C LYS A 20 2.34 -7.23 12.11
N ALA A 21 2.51 -6.99 10.81
CA ALA A 21 1.97 -7.86 9.76
C ALA A 21 2.80 -9.13 9.55
N ASN A 22 4.02 -9.21 10.11
CA ASN A 22 4.93 -10.35 10.00
C ASN A 22 5.08 -10.87 8.55
N LEU A 23 5.19 -9.93 7.59
CA LEU A 23 5.28 -10.26 6.18
C LEU A 23 6.55 -11.05 5.87
N LYS A 24 6.44 -11.94 4.87
CA LYS A 24 7.55 -12.76 4.39
C LYS A 24 8.06 -12.24 3.06
N GLN A 25 9.31 -12.53 2.73
CA GLN A 25 9.86 -12.31 1.40
C GLN A 25 8.93 -12.89 0.33
N GLY A 26 8.75 -12.15 -0.77
CA GLY A 26 7.81 -12.46 -1.85
C GLY A 26 6.36 -12.06 -1.56
N SER A 27 6.06 -11.47 -0.39
CA SER A 27 4.74 -10.90 -0.13
C SER A 27 4.47 -9.67 -1.00
N ILE A 28 3.20 -9.36 -1.21
CA ILE A 28 2.75 -8.11 -1.84
C ILE A 28 2.23 -7.17 -0.75
N PHE A 29 2.73 -5.94 -0.75
CA PHE A 29 2.29 -4.83 0.09
C PHE A 29 1.61 -3.78 -0.81
N VAL A 30 0.35 -3.45 -0.51
CA VAL A 30 -0.39 -2.44 -1.29
C VAL A 30 -0.32 -1.07 -0.63
N LEU A 31 -0.13 -0.02 -1.42
CA LEU A 31 -0.17 1.38 -1.01
C LEU A 31 -1.34 2.08 -1.69
N GLY A 32 -2.21 2.68 -0.89
CA GLY A 32 -3.15 3.73 -1.32
C GLY A 32 -2.69 5.08 -0.79
N LEU A 33 -2.71 6.12 -1.63
CA LEU A 33 -2.15 7.43 -1.28
C LEU A 33 -2.95 8.59 -1.88
N SER A 34 -3.37 9.52 -1.03
CA SER A 34 -3.84 10.85 -1.38
C SER A 34 -2.84 11.92 -0.94
N SER A 35 -2.02 12.44 -1.87
CA SER A 35 -1.04 13.48 -1.53
C SER A 35 -1.67 14.82 -1.14
N SER A 36 -2.89 15.12 -1.59
CA SER A 36 -3.57 16.37 -1.20
C SER A 36 -3.95 16.35 0.28
N GLU A 37 -4.39 15.19 0.79
CA GLU A 37 -4.70 15.00 2.21
C GLU A 37 -3.44 15.11 3.06
N VAL A 38 -2.27 14.65 2.57
CA VAL A 38 -1.00 14.78 3.31
C VAL A 38 -0.66 16.26 3.55
N ILE A 39 -0.92 17.13 2.57
CA ILE A 39 -0.70 18.58 2.67
C ILE A 39 -1.79 19.28 3.49
N GLY A 40 -2.95 18.62 3.70
CA GLY A 40 -4.12 19.19 4.39
C GLY A 40 -5.08 19.92 3.48
N GLY A 41 -4.96 19.73 2.16
CA GLY A 41 -5.96 20.15 1.18
C GLY A 41 -7.07 19.11 1.04
N GLN A 42 -8.28 19.52 0.64
CA GLN A 42 -9.37 18.59 0.34
C GLN A 42 -8.99 17.61 -0.80
N ILE A 43 -9.37 16.33 -0.69
CA ILE A 43 -9.24 15.28 -1.72
C ILE A 43 -9.47 15.86 -3.13
N GLY A 44 -8.46 15.71 -3.99
CA GLY A 44 -8.56 16.00 -5.42
C GLY A 44 -8.30 17.46 -5.85
N LYS A 45 -7.93 18.37 -4.94
CA LYS A 45 -7.72 19.78 -5.30
C LYS A 45 -6.28 20.28 -5.38
N GLU A 46 -5.29 19.63 -4.80
CA GLU A 46 -3.89 20.08 -4.86
C GLU A 46 -2.93 18.88 -4.75
N SER A 47 -2.96 17.98 -5.73
CA SER A 47 -2.05 16.83 -5.77
C SER A 47 -0.59 17.31 -5.85
N SER A 48 0.27 16.79 -4.97
CA SER A 48 1.71 17.08 -5.01
C SER A 48 2.48 15.87 -5.48
N GLN A 49 3.13 16.02 -6.63
CA GLN A 49 4.03 15.01 -7.17
C GLN A 49 5.20 14.75 -6.23
N GLU A 50 5.78 15.79 -5.64
CA GLU A 50 6.90 15.69 -4.71
C GLU A 50 6.56 14.84 -3.48
N ILE A 51 5.37 15.02 -2.89
CA ILE A 51 4.92 14.19 -1.76
C ILE A 51 4.71 12.74 -2.17
N GLY A 52 4.12 12.50 -3.35
CA GLY A 52 3.99 11.16 -3.91
C GLY A 52 5.35 10.48 -4.08
N GLU A 53 6.34 11.22 -4.58
CA GLU A 53 7.69 10.70 -4.78
C GLU A 53 8.39 10.36 -3.46
N ILE A 54 8.32 11.23 -2.45
CA ILE A 54 8.92 10.99 -1.13
C ILE A 54 8.33 9.72 -0.50
N ILE A 55 7.00 9.60 -0.48
CA ILE A 55 6.32 8.48 0.17
C ILE A 55 6.61 7.18 -0.57
N VAL A 56 6.43 7.15 -1.90
CA VAL A 56 6.63 5.92 -2.69
C VAL A 56 8.08 5.48 -2.66
N LYS A 57 9.05 6.40 -2.81
CA LYS A 57 10.48 6.04 -2.76
C LYS A 57 10.85 5.47 -1.40
N THR A 58 10.41 6.11 -0.31
CA THR A 58 10.67 5.65 1.05
C THR A 58 10.12 4.25 1.30
N ILE A 59 8.88 3.99 0.86
CA ILE A 59 8.26 2.67 1.00
C ILE A 59 8.98 1.64 0.14
N LEU A 60 9.27 1.97 -1.12
CA LEU A 60 9.94 1.07 -2.04
C LEU A 60 11.30 0.61 -1.49
N ASP A 61 12.13 1.54 -1.02
CA ASP A 61 13.47 1.24 -0.47
C ASP A 61 13.38 0.28 0.73
N ILE A 62 12.46 0.51 1.67
CA ILE A 62 12.25 -0.35 2.84
C ILE A 62 11.78 -1.77 2.44
N LEU A 63 10.90 -1.86 1.44
CA LEU A 63 10.32 -3.13 1.00
C LEU A 63 11.31 -3.96 0.18
N GLU A 64 12.12 -3.31 -0.67
CA GLU A 64 13.17 -3.96 -1.47
C GLU A 64 14.19 -4.68 -0.58
N GLU A 65 14.65 -4.03 0.49
CA GLU A 65 15.58 -4.64 1.46
C GLU A 65 15.03 -5.93 2.10
N LYS A 66 13.69 -6.06 2.18
CA LYS A 66 13.00 -7.22 2.75
C LYS A 66 12.50 -8.19 1.68
N GLY A 67 12.74 -7.89 0.40
CA GLY A 67 12.23 -8.63 -0.75
C GLY A 67 10.70 -8.71 -0.78
N ILE A 68 10.01 -7.63 -0.40
CA ILE A 68 8.55 -7.50 -0.46
C ILE A 68 8.19 -6.65 -1.69
N HIS A 69 7.17 -7.07 -2.44
CA HIS A 69 6.73 -6.36 -3.64
C HIS A 69 5.77 -5.23 -3.28
N LEU A 70 6.06 -4.02 -3.76
CA LEU A 70 5.14 -2.89 -3.67
C LEU A 70 4.12 -2.92 -4.81
N ALA A 71 2.85 -2.66 -4.49
CA ALA A 71 1.82 -2.35 -5.46
C ALA A 71 1.18 -1.00 -5.11
N VAL A 72 1.15 -0.05 -6.04
CA VAL A 72 0.65 1.30 -5.79
C VAL A 72 -0.67 1.52 -6.49
N GLN A 73 -1.73 1.73 -5.71
CA GLN A 73 -3.10 1.90 -6.18
C GLN A 73 -3.30 3.27 -6.84
N GLY A 74 -3.95 3.28 -7.99
CA GLY A 74 -4.49 4.48 -8.61
C GLY A 74 -5.78 4.98 -7.98
N CYS A 75 -6.19 6.19 -8.38
CA CYS A 75 -7.49 6.71 -7.99
C CYS A 75 -8.65 6.03 -8.74
N GLU A 76 -9.87 6.40 -8.37
CA GLU A 76 -11.11 5.87 -8.97
C GLU A 76 -11.23 6.12 -10.48
N HIS A 77 -10.57 7.16 -11.02
CA HIS A 77 -10.60 7.47 -12.45
C HIS A 77 -9.90 6.40 -13.33
N VAL A 78 -9.01 5.61 -12.73
CA VAL A 78 -8.34 4.46 -13.38
C VAL A 78 -8.82 3.14 -12.79
N ASN A 79 -10.02 3.13 -12.20
CA ASN A 79 -10.66 1.97 -11.57
C ASN A 79 -9.81 1.31 -10.48
N ARG A 80 -8.91 2.08 -9.83
CA ARG A 80 -7.97 1.56 -8.82
C ARG A 80 -7.04 0.46 -9.35
N ALA A 81 -6.74 0.49 -10.66
CA ALA A 81 -5.61 -0.25 -11.22
C ALA A 81 -4.32 0.08 -10.43
N LEU A 82 -3.37 -0.85 -10.43
CA LEU A 82 -2.18 -0.74 -9.59
C LEU A 82 -0.91 -0.85 -10.39
N VAL A 83 0.06 -0.01 -10.04
CA VAL A 83 1.41 -0.10 -10.57
C VAL A 83 2.20 -1.14 -9.78
N VAL A 84 2.78 -2.09 -10.50
CA VAL A 84 3.71 -3.10 -9.99
C VAL A 84 4.86 -3.29 -10.97
N GLU A 85 5.94 -3.92 -10.53
CA GLU A 85 6.96 -4.42 -11.46
C GLU A 85 6.37 -5.51 -12.37
N ARG A 86 6.73 -5.55 -13.65
CA ARG A 86 6.28 -6.58 -14.60
C ARG A 86 6.51 -8.00 -14.08
N GLN A 87 7.67 -8.24 -13.47
CA GLN A 87 7.99 -9.54 -12.88
C GLN A 87 6.96 -9.98 -11.83
N VAL A 88 6.37 -9.04 -11.09
CA VAL A 88 5.33 -9.32 -10.08
C VAL A 88 4.03 -9.68 -10.76
N ALA A 89 3.67 -8.96 -11.83
CA ALA A 89 2.49 -9.31 -12.63
C ALA A 89 2.60 -10.73 -13.21
N GLU A 90 3.75 -11.09 -13.78
CA GLU A 90 4.01 -12.42 -14.33
C GLU A 90 4.02 -13.50 -13.23
N GLN A 91 4.73 -13.26 -12.13
CA GLN A 91 4.84 -14.21 -11.01
C GLN A 91 3.48 -14.54 -10.37
N PHE A 92 2.59 -13.55 -10.27
CA PHE A 92 1.28 -13.71 -9.63
C PHE A 92 0.13 -13.93 -10.62
N GLY A 93 0.41 -13.97 -11.93
CA GLY A 93 -0.60 -14.13 -12.98
C GLY A 93 -1.63 -13.00 -12.98
N LEU A 94 -1.17 -11.75 -12.80
CA LEU A 94 -2.00 -10.56 -12.76
C LEU A 94 -2.32 -10.10 -14.19
N GLU A 95 -3.56 -9.67 -14.42
CA GLU A 95 -3.98 -9.11 -15.71
C GLU A 95 -3.38 -7.71 -15.90
N ILE A 96 -2.48 -7.57 -16.87
CA ILE A 96 -1.89 -6.28 -17.22
C ILE A 96 -2.90 -5.46 -18.03
N VAL A 97 -3.15 -4.24 -17.59
CA VAL A 97 -4.05 -3.29 -18.27
C VAL A 97 -3.27 -2.08 -18.79
N SER A 98 -3.85 -1.39 -19.77
CA SER A 98 -3.21 -0.24 -20.41
C SER A 98 -3.83 1.07 -19.92
N VAL A 99 -3.07 1.83 -19.13
CA VAL A 99 -3.37 3.22 -18.79
C VAL A 99 -2.08 4.02 -18.73
N LEU A 100 -2.14 5.28 -19.17
CA LEU A 100 -1.06 6.24 -18.97
C LEU A 100 -1.49 7.17 -17.82
N PRO A 101 -0.99 6.95 -16.59
CA PRO A 101 -1.41 7.77 -15.47
C PRO A 101 -0.93 9.22 -15.64
N THR A 102 -1.73 10.14 -15.12
CA THR A 102 -1.41 11.55 -15.00
C THR A 102 -1.67 12.00 -13.58
N LEU A 103 -1.20 13.19 -13.22
CA LEU A 103 -1.43 13.73 -11.87
C LEU A 103 -2.93 13.92 -11.57
N HIS A 104 -3.73 14.17 -12.62
CA HIS A 104 -5.18 14.38 -12.53
C HIS A 104 -6.01 13.10 -12.73
N ALA A 105 -5.43 12.06 -13.34
CA ALA A 105 -6.06 10.77 -13.58
C ALA A 105 -5.05 9.66 -13.30
N GLY A 106 -5.07 9.15 -12.06
CA GLY A 106 -4.16 8.16 -11.52
C GLY A 106 -3.56 8.59 -10.17
N GLY A 107 -3.01 9.80 -10.14
CA GLY A 107 -2.51 10.44 -8.92
C GLY A 107 -0.99 10.38 -8.75
N SER A 108 -0.49 11.10 -7.76
CA SER A 108 0.96 11.26 -7.52
C SER A 108 1.66 9.96 -7.14
N GLY A 109 0.97 9.05 -6.45
CA GLY A 109 1.51 7.73 -6.08
C GLY A 109 1.85 6.87 -7.29
N GLN A 110 0.92 6.71 -8.25
CA GLN A 110 1.19 5.91 -9.45
C GLN A 110 2.30 6.52 -10.31
N LEU A 111 2.30 7.83 -10.50
CA LEU A 111 3.39 8.51 -11.22
C LEU A 111 4.76 8.27 -10.58
N ALA A 112 4.83 8.35 -9.25
CA ALA A 112 6.04 8.06 -8.51
C ALA A 112 6.46 6.59 -8.64
N ALA A 113 5.50 5.64 -8.61
CA ALA A 113 5.79 4.23 -8.83
C ALA A 113 6.38 3.98 -10.22
N PHE A 114 5.77 4.54 -11.27
CA PHE A 114 6.31 4.49 -12.63
C PHE A 114 7.70 5.10 -12.77
N LYS A 115 8.01 6.13 -11.98
CA LYS A 115 9.31 6.79 -11.97
C LYS A 115 10.41 5.94 -11.33
N PHE A 116 10.09 5.24 -10.24
CA PHE A 116 11.10 4.57 -9.40
C PHE A 116 11.22 3.05 -9.62
N MET A 117 10.18 2.40 -10.14
CA MET A 117 10.23 0.99 -10.54
C MET A 117 11.04 0.79 -11.83
N GLN A 118 11.56 -0.42 -12.04
CA GLN A 118 12.45 -0.75 -13.15
C GLN A 118 11.69 -1.02 -14.45
N ASP A 119 10.64 -1.86 -14.40
CA ASP A 119 9.76 -2.16 -15.53
C ASP A 119 8.30 -2.15 -15.05
N PRO A 120 7.77 -0.95 -14.73
CA PRO A 120 6.43 -0.80 -14.18
C PRO A 120 5.34 -1.14 -15.21
N VAL A 121 4.32 -1.85 -14.74
CA VAL A 121 3.08 -2.13 -15.46
C VAL A 121 1.87 -1.85 -14.58
N GLU A 122 0.74 -1.58 -15.22
CA GLU A 122 -0.54 -1.44 -14.54
C GLU A 122 -1.27 -2.78 -14.56
N VAL A 123 -1.88 -3.16 -13.43
CA VAL A 123 -2.67 -4.38 -13.30
C VAL A 123 -4.08 -4.07 -12.83
N GLU A 124 -5.06 -4.85 -13.30
CA GLU A 124 -6.48 -4.64 -12.99
C GLU A 124 -6.78 -4.82 -11.50
N PHE A 125 -6.22 -5.86 -10.89
CA PHE A 125 -6.50 -6.22 -9.51
C PHE A 125 -5.38 -7.06 -8.89
N ILE A 126 -5.26 -6.98 -7.56
CA ILE A 126 -4.31 -7.78 -6.78
C ILE A 126 -4.94 -8.38 -5.53
N LYS A 127 -4.26 -9.40 -4.98
CA LYS A 127 -4.51 -9.94 -3.65
C LYS A 127 -3.25 -9.79 -2.79
N ALA A 128 -3.11 -8.63 -2.14
CA ALA A 128 -2.01 -8.27 -1.25
C ALA A 128 -2.08 -8.96 0.12
N HIS A 129 -0.95 -9.04 0.80
CA HIS A 129 -0.83 -9.67 2.13
C HIS A 129 -0.99 -8.66 3.26
N ALA A 130 -0.59 -7.42 3.01
CA ALA A 130 -0.87 -6.27 3.84
C ALA A 130 -0.88 -5.01 2.97
N GLY A 131 -1.21 -3.87 3.58
CA GLY A 131 -1.06 -2.59 2.94
C GLY A 131 -1.27 -1.42 3.88
N LEU A 132 -0.96 -0.25 3.34
CA LEU A 132 -1.09 1.06 3.97
C LEU A 132 -1.98 1.95 3.12
N ASP A 133 -2.91 2.62 3.77
CA ASP A 133 -3.79 3.61 3.16
C ASP A 133 -3.52 4.97 3.82
N ILE A 134 -3.11 5.94 3.01
CA ILE A 134 -2.76 7.30 3.42
C ILE A 134 -3.77 8.25 2.81
N GLY A 135 -4.64 8.83 3.64
CA GLY A 135 -5.69 9.76 3.21
C GLY A 135 -6.96 9.07 2.74
N ASP A 136 -7.33 7.97 3.39
CA ASP A 136 -8.62 7.28 3.25
C ASP A 136 -9.00 6.90 1.81
N THR A 137 -8.04 6.43 1.03
CA THR A 137 -8.23 6.00 -0.36
C THR A 137 -8.88 4.62 -0.47
N ALA A 138 -9.02 3.88 0.64
CA ALA A 138 -9.64 2.57 0.77
C ALA A 138 -8.95 1.46 -0.05
N ILE A 139 -7.96 0.80 0.55
CA ILE A 139 -7.22 -0.34 -0.03
C ILE A 139 -7.86 -1.72 0.23
N GLY A 140 -9.01 -1.76 0.92
CA GLY A 140 -9.60 -2.99 1.43
C GLY A 140 -9.93 -4.01 0.34
N MET A 141 -10.26 -3.59 -0.87
CA MET A 141 -10.51 -4.54 -1.98
C MET A 141 -9.27 -5.35 -2.35
N HIS A 142 -8.06 -4.82 -2.10
CA HIS A 142 -6.80 -5.43 -2.53
C HIS A 142 -6.21 -6.38 -1.49
N VAL A 143 -6.59 -6.31 -0.21
CA VAL A 143 -6.00 -7.16 0.83
C VAL A 143 -6.72 -8.50 0.91
N LYS A 144 -5.96 -9.60 0.88
CA LYS A 144 -6.47 -10.97 0.99
C LYS A 144 -7.44 -11.12 2.16
N HIS A 145 -8.53 -11.83 1.92
CA HIS A 145 -9.44 -12.23 2.98
C HIS A 145 -8.84 -13.43 3.75
N VAL A 146 -8.77 -13.43 5.10
CA VAL A 146 -9.45 -12.55 6.06
C VAL A 146 -8.59 -11.34 6.44
N GLN A 147 -9.15 -10.14 6.29
CA GLN A 147 -8.47 -8.89 6.64
C GLN A 147 -8.47 -8.65 8.15
N VAL A 148 -7.38 -8.06 8.64
CA VAL A 148 -7.17 -7.70 10.04
C VAL A 148 -6.63 -6.27 10.10
N PRO A 149 -7.34 -5.33 10.76
CA PRO A 149 -6.83 -3.98 10.95
C PRO A 149 -5.59 -3.94 11.84
N ILE A 150 -4.51 -3.38 11.30
CA ILE A 150 -3.28 -3.06 12.03
C ILE A 150 -3.39 -1.62 12.52
N ARG A 151 -3.02 -1.38 13.79
CA ARG A 151 -2.96 -0.02 14.35
C ARG A 151 -1.49 0.42 14.30
N PRO A 152 -1.11 1.31 13.37
CA PRO A 152 0.26 1.80 13.32
C PRO A 152 0.56 2.70 14.54
N LEU A 153 1.84 2.90 14.84
CA LEU A 153 2.28 3.71 15.98
C LEU A 153 1.91 5.19 15.82
N LEU A 154 1.88 5.69 14.59
CA LEU A 154 1.34 7.00 14.22
C LEU A 154 0.02 6.80 13.46
N ARG A 155 -0.88 7.79 13.55
CA ARG A 155 -2.19 7.75 12.87
C ARG A 155 -2.27 8.65 11.66
N GLU A 156 -1.23 9.42 11.41
CA GLU A 156 -1.19 10.45 10.38
C GLU A 156 0.20 10.50 9.74
N ILE A 157 0.23 10.83 8.45
CA ILE A 157 1.43 11.32 7.75
C ILE A 157 1.08 12.71 7.26
N GLY A 158 1.76 13.70 7.81
CA GLY A 158 1.31 15.08 7.68
C GLY A 158 -0.10 15.28 8.23
N HIS A 159 -1.04 15.65 7.36
CA HIS A 159 -2.46 15.80 7.71
C HIS A 159 -3.33 14.60 7.28
N ALA A 160 -2.78 13.64 6.54
CA ALA A 160 -3.53 12.51 6.04
C ALA A 160 -3.71 11.45 7.13
N HIS A 161 -4.94 11.04 7.38
CA HIS A 161 -5.23 9.88 8.21
C HIS A 161 -4.65 8.60 7.61
N VAL A 162 -4.12 7.73 8.46
CA VAL A 162 -3.45 6.49 8.05
C VAL A 162 -4.18 5.28 8.62
N THR A 163 -4.53 4.35 7.74
CA THR A 163 -5.00 3.01 8.12
C THR A 163 -4.11 1.93 7.54
N ALA A 164 -4.04 0.78 8.20
CA ALA A 164 -3.27 -0.36 7.73
C ALA A 164 -4.07 -1.64 7.89
N LEU A 165 -3.92 -2.53 6.91
CA LEU A 165 -4.57 -3.84 6.88
C LEU A 165 -3.50 -4.91 6.68
N ALA A 166 -3.63 -6.03 7.38
CA ALA A 166 -2.95 -7.28 7.08
C ALA A 166 -3.98 -8.37 6.77
N CYS A 167 -3.53 -9.52 6.30
CA CYS A 167 -4.37 -10.70 6.12
C CYS A 167 -3.92 -11.86 7.01
N ARG A 168 -4.85 -12.77 7.28
CA ARG A 168 -4.56 -14.05 7.92
C ARG A 168 -5.36 -15.20 7.29
N PRO A 169 -4.92 -16.45 7.46
CA PRO A 169 -5.70 -17.61 7.05
C PRO A 169 -7.09 -17.64 7.70
N LYS A 170 -8.06 -18.18 6.97
CA LYS A 170 -9.39 -18.48 7.53
C LYS A 170 -9.26 -19.50 8.65
N LEU A 171 -9.90 -19.24 9.78
CA LEU A 171 -10.12 -20.26 10.80
C LEU A 171 -11.30 -21.10 10.35
N ILE A 172 -11.03 -22.37 10.06
CA ILE A 172 -12.03 -23.35 9.64
C ILE A 172 -12.04 -24.52 10.62
N GLY A 173 -13.21 -25.11 10.85
CA GLY A 173 -13.35 -26.26 11.74
C GLY A 173 -14.61 -26.19 12.60
N GLY A 174 -15.05 -27.35 13.10
CA GLY A 174 -16.19 -27.46 14.01
C GLY A 174 -15.81 -27.23 15.49
N ALA A 175 -16.74 -27.52 16.40
CA ALA A 175 -16.63 -27.23 17.84
C ALA A 175 -15.42 -27.85 18.58
N ARG A 176 -14.70 -28.79 17.95
CA ARG A 176 -13.53 -29.48 18.52
C ARG A 176 -12.20 -29.00 17.91
N ALA A 177 -12.24 -28.01 17.03
CA ALA A 177 -11.03 -27.51 16.38
C ALA A 177 -10.16 -26.72 17.38
N HIS A 178 -8.86 -26.92 17.28
CA HIS A 178 -7.85 -26.11 17.94
C HIS A 178 -7.12 -25.29 16.88
N TYR A 179 -6.79 -24.04 17.21
CA TYR A 179 -6.14 -23.12 16.29
C TYR A 179 -4.75 -22.76 16.82
N PRO A 180 -3.73 -22.73 15.95
CA PRO A 180 -2.41 -22.27 16.36
C PRO A 180 -2.46 -20.81 16.83
N GLN A 181 -1.43 -20.42 17.58
CA GLN A 181 -1.18 -19.01 17.85
C GLN A 181 -0.81 -18.31 16.54
N ASP A 182 -1.38 -17.13 16.33
CA ASP A 182 -1.19 -16.33 15.13
C ASP A 182 -0.71 -14.96 15.57
N SER A 183 0.43 -14.51 15.05
CA SER A 183 1.06 -13.25 15.43
C SER A 183 0.21 -12.02 15.07
N ILE A 184 -0.66 -12.15 14.09
CA ILE A 184 -1.55 -11.08 13.62
C ILE A 184 -2.89 -11.10 14.35
N ARG A 185 -3.27 -12.25 14.92
CA ARG A 185 -4.51 -12.41 15.68
C ARG A 185 -4.37 -11.69 17.02
N LYS A 186 -5.08 -10.57 17.17
CA LYS A 186 -5.28 -9.92 18.47
C LYS A 186 -5.95 -10.93 19.41
N SER A 187 -5.30 -11.20 20.54
CA SER A 187 -5.82 -11.98 21.65
C SER A 187 -6.96 -11.25 22.34
#